data_AF-A0A955Z852-F1
#
_entry.id   AF-A0A955Z852-F1
#
_cell.length_a   1.000
_cell.length_b   1.000
_cell.length_c   1.000
_cell.angle_alpha   90.00
_cell.angle_beta   90.00
_cell.angle_gamma   90.00
#
_symmetry.space_group_name_H-M   'P 1'
#
loop_
_entity.id
_entity.type
_entity.pdbx_description
1 polymer ?
#
loop_
_entity_poly.entity_id
_entity_poly.type
_entity_poly.pdbx_seq_one_letter_code
_entity_poly.pdbx_strand_id
1 'polypeptide(L)'
;AAFPTEGTLAMHVLIPFGASTVRDVGLFDAEDDTRAHVSITMPSGGSTQLWATFPPSASTPTLFALAWDEWQFFVVTWSATSATLYTDGRQSRTVQLSKFSPTEQRFVFGERLTGAIDEIALYDRVLDPQTLTRIR
;
A
#
# COMPACT_ATOMS: atom_id res chain seq x y z
N ALA A 1 21.05 -1.80 6.46
CA ALA A 1 20.09 -1.49 7.53
C ALA A 1 18.85 -2.34 7.33
N ALA A 2 18.18 -2.78 8.40
CA ALA A 2 16.92 -3.50 8.29
C ALA A 2 15.78 -2.54 7.90
N PHE A 3 14.75 -3.04 7.22
CA PHE A 3 13.54 -2.26 6.94
C PHE A 3 12.83 -1.91 8.26
N PRO A 4 12.27 -0.70 8.44
CA PRO A 4 11.74 -0.28 9.72
C PRO A 4 10.42 -0.99 10.06
N THR A 5 10.22 -1.29 11.35
CA THR A 5 8.97 -1.87 11.88
C THR A 5 7.80 -0.89 11.86
N GLU A 6 8.06 0.37 11.57
CA GLU A 6 7.08 1.42 11.42
C GLU A 6 7.42 2.32 10.23
N GLY A 7 6.44 3.02 9.70
CA GLY A 7 6.68 3.91 8.58
C GLY A 7 5.40 4.41 7.91
N THR A 8 5.61 5.20 6.86
CA THR A 8 4.56 5.78 6.03
C THR A 8 4.97 5.74 4.57
N LEU A 9 4.08 5.29 3.70
CA LEU A 9 4.20 5.39 2.25
C LEU A 9 3.01 6.20 1.72
N ALA A 10 3.29 7.28 1.01
CA ALA A 10 2.32 8.09 0.30
C ALA A 10 2.62 8.03 -1.20
N MET A 11 1.58 7.93 -2.03
CA MET A 11 1.75 8.02 -3.49
C MET A 11 0.47 8.45 -4.19
N HIS A 12 0.65 9.04 -5.38
CA HIS A 12 -0.39 9.20 -6.37
C HIS A 12 -0.34 8.06 -7.38
N VAL A 13 -1.49 7.51 -7.71
CA VAL A 13 -1.63 6.48 -8.75
C VAL A 13 -2.74 6.85 -9.73
N LEU A 14 -2.49 6.62 -11.01
CA LEU A 14 -3.50 6.68 -12.07
C LEU A 14 -3.66 5.28 -12.65
N ILE A 15 -4.88 4.75 -12.58
CA ILE A 15 -5.20 3.39 -13.03
C ILE A 15 -6.20 3.51 -14.18
N PRO A 16 -5.79 3.24 -15.44
CA PRO A 16 -6.65 3.37 -16.61
C PRO A 16 -7.78 2.33 -16.63
N PHE A 17 -8.97 2.73 -17.05
CA PHE A 17 -10.11 1.82 -17.23
C PHE A 17 -9.75 0.66 -18.15
N GLY A 18 -10.13 -0.55 -17.76
CA GLY A 18 -9.84 -1.74 -18.54
C GLY A 18 -8.37 -2.18 -18.48
N ALA A 19 -7.56 -1.63 -17.55
CA ALA A 19 -6.31 -2.28 -17.15
C ALA A 19 -6.65 -3.65 -16.56
N SER A 20 -6.68 -4.66 -17.43
CA SER A 20 -6.94 -6.04 -17.07
C SER A 20 -5.77 -6.55 -16.24
N THR A 21 -5.96 -6.62 -14.94
CA THR A 21 -5.05 -7.33 -14.04
C THR A 21 -5.40 -8.82 -14.14
N VAL A 22 -4.84 -9.53 -15.13
CA VAL A 22 -4.90 -11.01 -15.18
C VAL A 22 -4.11 -11.63 -14.01
N ARG A 23 -3.30 -10.80 -13.33
CA ARG A 23 -2.49 -11.10 -12.14
C ARG A 23 -2.47 -9.87 -11.25
N ASP A 24 -2.14 -10.06 -9.99
CA ASP A 24 -1.99 -8.95 -9.05
C ASP A 24 -0.85 -8.01 -9.50
N VAL A 25 -1.08 -6.72 -9.35
CA VAL A 25 -0.14 -5.65 -9.68
C VAL A 25 0.49 -5.14 -8.39
N GLY A 26 1.81 -5.09 -8.30
CA GLY A 26 2.52 -4.55 -7.14
C GLY A 26 2.74 -3.05 -7.27
N LEU A 27 2.05 -2.24 -6.48
CA LEU A 27 2.28 -0.79 -6.39
C LEU A 27 3.49 -0.46 -5.50
N PHE A 28 3.71 -1.23 -4.44
CA PHE A 28 4.95 -1.21 -3.65
C PHE A 28 5.24 -2.59 -3.09
N ASP A 29 6.30 -3.22 -3.59
CA ASP A 29 6.58 -4.67 -3.48
C ASP A 29 5.40 -5.52 -3.99
N ALA A 30 5.68 -6.75 -4.39
CA ALA A 30 4.65 -7.72 -4.71
C ALA A 30 4.42 -8.64 -3.52
N GLU A 31 3.17 -9.05 -3.35
CA GLU A 31 2.78 -9.99 -2.32
C GLU A 31 3.61 -11.28 -2.41
N ASP A 32 4.18 -11.67 -1.27
CA ASP A 32 5.07 -12.82 -1.11
C ASP A 32 4.96 -13.36 0.33
N ASP A 33 4.17 -14.41 0.50
CA ASP A 33 3.88 -15.02 1.79
C ASP A 33 5.10 -15.65 2.48
N THR A 34 6.26 -15.69 1.83
CA THR A 34 7.50 -16.23 2.41
C THR A 34 8.32 -15.17 3.16
N ARG A 35 8.02 -13.87 2.97
CA ARG A 35 8.82 -12.76 3.50
C ARG A 35 7.99 -11.84 4.38
N ALA A 36 8.61 -11.31 5.43
CA ALA A 36 7.99 -10.28 6.23
C ALA A 36 8.24 -8.91 5.65
N HIS A 37 7.23 -8.32 5.01
CA HIS A 37 7.39 -7.11 4.23
C HIS A 37 6.09 -6.31 4.15
N VAL A 38 6.17 -5.10 3.63
CA VAL A 38 5.00 -4.28 3.27
C VAL A 38 4.76 -4.44 1.78
N SER A 39 3.59 -4.96 1.43
CA SER A 39 3.13 -5.04 0.04
C SER A 39 1.86 -4.24 -0.15
N ILE A 40 1.82 -3.50 -1.27
CA ILE A 40 0.66 -2.76 -1.73
C ILE A 40 0.35 -3.29 -3.11
N THR A 41 -0.73 -4.04 -3.25
CA THR A 41 -1.10 -4.70 -4.52
C THR A 41 -2.47 -4.27 -4.99
N MET A 42 -2.73 -4.40 -6.29
CA MET A 42 -4.10 -4.36 -6.83
C MET A 42 -4.48 -5.77 -7.27
N PRO A 43 -5.65 -6.28 -6.87
CA PRO A 43 -6.02 -7.65 -7.16
C PRO A 43 -6.34 -7.85 -8.64
N SER A 44 -6.18 -9.08 -9.07
CA SER A 44 -6.76 -9.58 -10.32
C SER A 44 -8.29 -9.62 -10.27
N GLY A 45 -8.96 -9.43 -11.42
CA GLY A 45 -10.41 -9.67 -11.54
C GLY A 45 -11.29 -8.52 -12.04
N GLY A 46 -10.71 -7.46 -12.60
CA GLY A 46 -11.46 -6.46 -13.39
C GLY A 46 -12.19 -5.38 -12.59
N SER A 47 -11.95 -5.27 -11.29
CA SER A 47 -12.35 -4.10 -10.46
C SER A 47 -11.10 -3.43 -9.90
N THR A 48 -11.08 -2.08 -9.84
CA THR A 48 -9.99 -1.38 -9.16
C THR A 48 -10.14 -1.52 -7.66
N GLN A 49 -9.20 -2.24 -7.06
CA GLN A 49 -9.06 -2.30 -5.63
C GLN A 49 -7.58 -2.23 -5.29
N LEU A 50 -7.28 -1.89 -4.05
CA LEU A 50 -5.93 -1.96 -3.51
C LEU A 50 -5.96 -2.75 -2.21
N TRP A 51 -4.96 -3.61 -2.05
CA TRP A 51 -4.69 -4.45 -0.90
C TRP A 51 -3.40 -3.96 -0.25
N ALA A 52 -3.49 -3.57 1.01
CA ALA A 52 -2.30 -3.44 1.85
C ALA A 52 -2.15 -4.73 2.67
N THR A 53 -1.07 -5.47 2.44
CA THR A 53 -0.76 -6.76 3.08
C THR A 53 0.59 -6.72 3.78
N PHE A 54 0.70 -7.51 4.86
CA PHE A 54 1.89 -7.60 5.71
C PHE A 54 2.24 -9.08 6.01
N PRO A 55 2.71 -9.85 5.01
CA PRO A 55 3.18 -11.23 5.21
C PRO A 55 4.41 -11.28 6.15
N PRO A 56 4.89 -12.48 6.59
CA PRO A 56 4.10 -13.66 6.83
C PRO A 56 3.43 -13.45 8.19
N SER A 57 2.41 -12.60 8.24
CA SER A 57 1.49 -12.59 9.36
C SER A 57 0.10 -12.74 8.79
N ALA A 58 -0.77 -13.47 9.51
CA ALA A 58 -2.14 -13.76 9.11
C ALA A 58 -3.05 -12.50 9.14
N SER A 59 -2.55 -11.34 8.70
CA SER A 59 -3.31 -10.13 8.56
C SER A 59 -4.28 -10.31 7.39
N THR A 60 -5.58 -10.17 7.66
CA THR A 60 -6.58 -10.02 6.61
C THR A 60 -6.21 -8.80 5.75
N PRO A 61 -6.16 -8.92 4.41
CA PRO A 61 -5.82 -7.80 3.55
C PRO A 61 -6.76 -6.60 3.81
N THR A 62 -6.18 -5.40 3.80
CA THR A 62 -6.98 -4.17 3.86
C THR A 62 -7.44 -3.82 2.45
N LEU A 63 -8.67 -4.20 2.13
CA LEU A 63 -9.33 -3.89 0.87
C LEU A 63 -9.89 -2.48 0.85
N PHE A 64 -9.69 -1.78 -0.27
CA PHE A 64 -10.44 -0.58 -0.64
C PHE A 64 -10.57 -0.45 -2.16
N ALA A 65 -11.56 0.30 -2.62
CA ALA A 65 -11.75 0.60 -4.03
C ALA A 65 -11.13 1.95 -4.38
N LEU A 66 -10.51 2.01 -5.55
CA LEU A 66 -10.05 3.26 -6.17
C LEU A 66 -10.91 3.55 -7.40
N ALA A 67 -10.98 4.81 -7.82
CA ALA A 67 -11.61 5.16 -9.09
C ALA A 67 -10.71 4.77 -10.28
N TRP A 68 -11.33 4.43 -11.42
CA TRP A 68 -10.64 4.31 -12.70
C TRP A 68 -10.44 5.68 -13.34
N ASP A 69 -9.41 5.81 -14.18
CA ASP A 69 -9.12 7.00 -15.01
C ASP A 69 -8.98 8.32 -14.24
N GLU A 70 -8.72 8.24 -12.94
CA GLU A 70 -8.52 9.39 -12.07
C GLU A 70 -7.21 9.23 -11.30
N TRP A 71 -6.52 10.35 -11.09
CA TRP A 71 -5.43 10.39 -10.12
C TRP A 71 -6.01 10.19 -8.71
N GLN A 72 -5.45 9.24 -7.98
CA GLN A 72 -5.86 8.89 -6.64
C GLN A 72 -4.66 9.02 -5.69
N PHE A 73 -4.85 9.76 -4.60
CA PHE A 73 -3.87 9.85 -3.53
C PHE A 73 -4.21 8.88 -2.40
N PHE A 74 -3.27 8.04 -2.03
CA PHE A 74 -3.41 7.20 -0.85
C PHE A 74 -2.14 7.17 0.00
N VAL A 75 -2.33 6.89 1.27
CA VAL A 75 -1.26 6.73 2.25
C VAL A 75 -1.48 5.44 3.02
N VAL A 76 -0.42 4.65 3.17
CA VAL A 76 -0.37 3.53 4.10
C VAL A 76 0.62 3.87 5.21
N THR A 77 0.17 3.81 6.45
CA THR A 77 1.04 3.81 7.64
C THR A 77 1.10 2.41 8.23
N TRP A 78 2.25 2.05 8.79
CA TRP A 78 2.42 0.80 9.52
C TRP A 78 3.21 1.02 10.80
N SER A 79 2.98 0.12 11.75
CA SER A 79 3.71 -0.02 13.00
C SER A 79 3.88 -1.51 13.31
N ALA A 80 4.53 -1.83 14.43
CA ALA A 80 4.70 -3.21 14.87
C ALA A 80 3.37 -3.94 15.16
N THR A 81 2.26 -3.22 15.37
CA THR A 81 0.97 -3.81 15.80
C THR A 81 -0.22 -3.35 14.98
N SER A 82 -0.07 -2.43 14.04
CA SER A 82 -1.18 -1.94 13.24
C SER A 82 -0.74 -1.38 11.90
N ALA A 83 -1.67 -1.38 10.94
CA ALA A 83 -1.55 -0.65 9.70
C ALA A 83 -2.81 0.17 9.45
N THR A 84 -2.65 1.37 8.89
CA THR A 84 -3.77 2.24 8.56
C THR A 84 -3.64 2.78 7.14
N LEU A 85 -4.73 2.71 6.42
CA LEU A 85 -4.88 3.29 5.10
C LEU A 85 -5.65 4.60 5.18
N TYR A 86 -5.18 5.60 4.42
CA TYR A 86 -5.84 6.86 4.18
C TYR A 86 -6.04 7.06 2.68
N THR A 87 -7.20 7.58 2.28
CA THR A 87 -7.52 7.97 0.90
C THR A 87 -7.96 9.42 0.93
N ASP A 88 -7.36 10.27 0.08
CA ASP A 88 -7.59 11.73 0.07
C ASP A 88 -7.50 12.37 1.48
N GLY A 89 -6.52 11.91 2.29
CA GLY A 89 -6.26 12.45 3.63
C GLY A 89 -7.29 12.06 4.71
N ARG A 90 -8.30 11.22 4.40
CA ARG A 90 -9.23 10.68 5.40
C ARG A 90 -8.86 9.25 5.75
N GLN A 91 -8.89 8.92 7.04
CA GLN A 91 -8.67 7.54 7.51
C GLN A 91 -9.77 6.66 6.91
N SER A 92 -9.34 5.71 6.09
CA SER A 92 -10.24 4.76 5.43
C SER A 92 -10.42 3.52 6.29
N ARG A 93 -9.31 2.91 6.73
CA ARG A 93 -9.36 1.64 7.48
C ARG A 93 -8.08 1.39 8.29
N THR A 94 -8.23 0.79 9.48
CA THR A 94 -7.11 0.31 10.31
C THR A 94 -7.26 -1.19 10.54
N VAL A 95 -6.16 -1.93 10.43
CA VAL A 95 -6.07 -3.36 10.75
C VAL A 95 -5.08 -3.55 11.88
N GLN A 96 -5.44 -4.40 12.84
CA GLN A 96 -4.54 -4.81 13.93
C GLN A 96 -3.70 -5.99 13.47
N LEU A 97 -2.40 -5.94 13.75
CA LEU A 97 -1.42 -6.96 13.43
C LEU A 97 -1.08 -7.72 14.71
N SER A 98 -0.94 -9.04 14.62
CA SER A 98 -0.52 -9.86 15.76
C SER A 98 0.91 -9.54 16.19
N LYS A 99 1.80 -9.29 15.21
CA LYS A 99 3.14 -8.69 15.35
C LYS A 99 3.77 -8.51 13.96
N PHE A 100 4.17 -7.30 13.58
CA PHE A 100 4.94 -7.05 12.36
C PHE A 100 6.44 -6.95 12.66
N SER A 101 7.23 -7.73 11.94
CA SER A 101 8.69 -7.79 12.08
C SER A 101 9.30 -8.11 10.72
N PRO A 102 9.64 -7.10 9.91
CA PRO A 102 10.07 -7.29 8.53
C PRO A 102 11.38 -8.08 8.45
N THR A 103 11.44 -9.07 7.56
CA THR A 103 12.61 -9.92 7.32
C THR A 103 13.36 -9.50 6.05
N GLU A 104 12.65 -8.91 5.10
CA GLU A 104 13.18 -8.41 3.83
C GLU A 104 12.18 -7.41 3.27
N GLN A 105 12.63 -6.34 2.60
CA GLN A 105 11.76 -5.47 1.81
C GLN A 105 12.37 -5.31 0.42
N ARG A 106 11.55 -5.47 -0.63
CA ARG A 106 11.95 -5.08 -1.98
C ARG A 106 11.38 -3.69 -2.28
N PHE A 107 12.20 -2.86 -2.91
CA PHE A 107 11.83 -1.52 -3.33
C PHE A 107 11.50 -1.54 -4.81
N VAL A 108 10.33 -2.08 -5.12
CA VAL A 108 9.79 -2.17 -6.48
C VAL A 108 8.47 -1.42 -6.50
N PHE A 109 8.33 -0.49 -7.44
CA PHE A 109 7.11 0.29 -7.64
C PHE A 109 6.52 -0.04 -9.01
N GLY A 110 5.21 -0.33 -9.05
CA GLY A 110 4.48 -0.57 -10.29
C GLY A 110 4.83 -1.88 -11.01
N GLU A 111 5.15 -2.97 -10.29
CA GLU A 111 5.31 -4.29 -10.90
C GLU A 111 4.02 -4.69 -11.64
N ARG A 112 4.11 -4.80 -12.97
CA ARG A 112 3.00 -5.09 -13.89
C ARG A 112 1.91 -4.01 -13.94
N LEU A 113 2.18 -2.81 -13.43
CA LEU A 113 1.23 -1.70 -13.50
C LEU A 113 1.07 -1.24 -14.95
N THR A 114 -0.17 -1.20 -15.42
CA THR A 114 -0.56 -0.42 -16.60
C THR A 114 -1.22 0.85 -16.06
N GLY A 115 -0.52 1.99 -16.13
CA GLY A 115 -0.92 3.23 -15.48
C GLY A 115 0.26 4.15 -15.19
N ALA A 116 0.11 5.04 -14.23
CA ALA A 116 1.18 5.93 -13.78
C ALA A 116 1.23 6.02 -12.25
N ILE A 117 2.43 6.27 -11.72
CA ILE A 117 2.67 6.60 -10.31
C ILE A 117 3.38 7.95 -10.30
N ASP A 118 3.00 8.83 -9.38
CA ASP A 118 3.65 10.11 -9.14
C ASP A 118 3.79 10.38 -7.63
N GLU A 119 4.68 11.30 -7.28
CA GLU A 119 4.86 11.85 -5.93
C GLU A 119 4.96 10.79 -4.82
N ILE A 120 5.89 9.86 -4.97
CA ILE A 120 6.17 8.83 -3.97
C ILE A 120 6.95 9.45 -2.80
N ALA A 121 6.43 9.29 -1.58
CA ALA A 121 7.14 9.63 -0.36
C ALA A 121 7.14 8.45 0.62
N LEU A 122 8.33 8.09 1.10
CA LEU A 122 8.55 7.01 2.06
C LEU A 122 9.24 7.55 3.32
N TYR A 123 8.65 7.26 4.47
CA TYR A 123 9.13 7.70 5.78
C TYR A 123 9.37 6.50 6.68
N ASP A 124 10.41 6.58 7.50
CA ASP A 124 10.79 5.61 8.52
C ASP A 124 10.03 5.77 9.85
N ARG A 125 8.92 6.53 9.81
CA ARG A 125 8.04 6.80 10.94
C ARG A 125 6.58 6.87 10.51
N VAL A 126 5.67 6.66 11.45
CA VAL A 126 4.25 6.95 11.25
C VAL A 126 4.05 8.47 11.25
N LEU A 127 3.53 9.01 10.15
CA LEU A 127 3.09 10.41 10.10
C LEU A 127 1.73 10.57 10.77
N ASP A 128 1.55 11.65 11.51
CA ASP A 128 0.28 11.95 12.14
C ASP A 128 -0.77 12.39 11.09
N PRO A 129 -2.07 12.19 11.34
CA PRO A 129 -3.12 12.52 10.38
C PRO A 129 -3.13 14.00 9.92
N GLN A 130 -2.70 14.96 10.77
CA GLN A 130 -2.64 16.36 10.35
C GLN A 130 -1.54 16.57 9.32
N THR A 131 -0.38 15.93 9.50
CA THR A 131 0.70 15.94 8.51
C THR A 131 0.26 15.26 7.20
N LEU A 132 -0.49 14.15 7.27
CA LEU A 132 -0.97 13.45 6.07
C LEU A 132 -1.85 14.32 5.17
N THR A 133 -2.64 15.23 5.74
CA THR A 133 -3.46 16.18 4.95
C THR A 133 -2.65 17.25 4.21
N ARG A 134 -1.35 17.38 4.50
CA ARG A 134 -0.45 18.40 3.92
C ARG A 134 0.52 17.85 2.87
N ILE A 135 0.60 16.54 2.73
CA ILE A 135 1.52 15.86 1.79
C ILE A 135 0.79 15.24 0.58
N ARG A 136 -0.45 15.68 0.36
CA ARG A 136 -1.18 15.45 -0.89
C ARG A 136 -0.66 16.39 -1.97
#